data_AF-A0A4P2SPU5-F1
#
_entry.id   AF-A0A4P2SPU5-F1
#
_cell.length_a   1.000
_cell.length_b   1.000
_cell.length_c   1.000
_cell.angle_alpha   90.00
_cell.angle_beta   90.00
_cell.angle_gamma   90.00
#
_symmetry.space_group_name_H-M   'P 1'
#
loop_
_entity.id
_entity.type
_entity.pdbx_description
1 polymer ?
#
loop_
_entity_poly.entity_id
_entity_poly.type
_entity_poly.pdbx_seq_one_letter_code
_entity_poly.pdbx_strand_id
1 'polypeptide(L)'
;MKRTETVIIRLMPEEKTALLLRKRKPRLAEWLRELALEQSPIHAPKTVDPALLFELNRIGVNLNQIARHCNRTITSIDTVQIALALRRIHSQLSEVINHAH
;
A
#
# COMPACT_ATOMS: atom_id res chain seq x y z
N MET A 1 -29.19 19.70 18.58
CA MET A 1 -28.90 20.41 19.84
C MET A 1 -28.26 21.76 19.52
N LYS A 2 -28.81 22.87 20.02
CA LYS A 2 -28.30 24.24 19.76
C LYS A 2 -27.21 24.57 20.79
N ARG A 3 -26.15 25.27 20.37
CA ARG A 3 -25.10 25.80 21.26
C ARG A 3 -25.54 27.17 21.76
N THR A 4 -25.58 27.36 23.08
CA THR A 4 -26.11 28.57 23.74
C THR A 4 -25.01 29.40 24.40
N GLU A 5 -23.88 28.79 24.76
CA GLU A 5 -22.77 29.46 25.46
C GLU A 5 -21.68 29.93 24.48
N THR A 6 -21.00 31.02 24.84
CA THR A 6 -19.97 31.68 24.02
C THR A 6 -18.68 31.86 24.81
N VAL A 7 -17.54 31.61 24.16
CA VAL A 7 -16.19 31.86 24.71
C VAL A 7 -15.51 32.92 23.84
N ILE A 8 -14.95 33.96 24.47
CA ILE A 8 -14.21 35.04 23.79
C ILE A 8 -12.72 34.89 24.12
N ILE A 9 -11.89 34.87 23.08
CA ILE A 9 -10.42 34.78 23.20
C ILE A 9 -9.83 36.07 22.65
N ARG A 10 -9.03 36.76 23.47
CA ARG A 10 -8.24 37.92 23.02
C ARG A 10 -6.94 37.40 22.41
N LEU A 11 -6.56 37.96 21.27
CA LEU A 11 -5.41 37.54 20.49
C LEU A 11 -4.62 38.76 20.06
N MET A 12 -3.31 38.63 20.01
CA MET A 12 -2.42 39.54 19.31
C MET A 12 -2.58 39.38 17.79
N PRO A 13 -2.24 40.40 16.98
CA PRO A 13 -2.34 40.32 15.52
C PRO A 13 -1.60 39.12 14.90
N GLU A 14 -0.43 38.80 15.45
CA GLU A 14 0.44 37.71 15.00
C GLU A 14 -0.20 36.35 15.31
N GLU A 15 -0.79 36.21 16.50
CA GLU A 15 -1.50 35.00 16.91
C GLU A 15 -2.73 34.74 16.04
N LYS A 16 -3.52 35.80 15.75
CA LYS A 16 -4.66 35.69 14.85
C LYS A 16 -4.24 35.23 13.45
N THR A 17 -3.12 35.75 12.96
CA THR A 17 -2.57 35.36 11.65
C THR A 17 -2.10 33.91 11.64
N ALA A 18 -1.37 33.50 12.67
CA ALA A 18 -0.93 32.11 12.84
C ALA A 18 -2.12 31.13 12.92
N LEU A 19 -3.20 31.51 13.62
CA LEU A 19 -4.42 30.71 13.70
C LEU A 19 -5.13 30.60 12.35
N LEU A 20 -5.22 31.69 11.58
CA LEU A 20 -5.82 31.67 10.25
C LEU A 20 -5.04 30.78 9.27
N LEU A 21 -3.71 30.78 9.35
CA LEU A 21 -2.84 29.93 8.52
C LEU A 21 -2.97 28.43 8.85
N ARG A 22 -3.16 28.08 10.13
CA ARG A 22 -3.25 26.68 10.60
C ARG A 22 -4.63 26.05 10.46
N LYS A 23 -5.65 26.88 10.28
CA LYS A 23 -7.06 26.49 10.25
C LYS A 23 -7.36 25.50 9.13
N ARG A 24 -7.96 24.36 9.47
CA ARG A 24 -8.33 23.30 8.51
C ARG A 24 -9.79 23.35 8.03
N LYS A 25 -10.57 24.35 8.47
CA LYS A 25 -12.01 24.51 8.23
C LYS A 25 -12.34 25.92 7.73
N PRO A 26 -13.52 26.15 7.14
CA PRO A 26 -13.95 27.49 6.72
C PRO A 26 -14.26 28.44 7.89
N ARG A 27 -14.52 27.95 9.11
CA ARG A 27 -14.81 28.79 10.30
C ARG A 27 -13.78 28.55 11.42
N LEU A 28 -13.24 29.62 11.99
CA LEU A 28 -12.11 29.53 12.95
C LEU A 28 -12.60 28.97 14.29
N ALA A 29 -13.76 29.44 14.75
CA ALA A 29 -14.39 28.96 15.97
C ALA A 29 -14.72 27.46 15.92
N GLU A 30 -15.10 26.95 14.75
CA GLU A 30 -15.40 25.53 14.57
C GLU A 30 -14.13 24.67 14.70
N TRP A 31 -13.06 25.07 14.01
CA TRP A 31 -11.76 24.41 14.08
C TRP A 31 -11.13 24.49 15.49
N LEU A 32 -11.17 25.65 16.14
CA LEU A 32 -10.67 25.83 17.51
C LEU A 32 -11.41 24.95 18.50
N ARG A 33 -12.73 24.81 18.36
CA ARG A 33 -13.54 23.94 19.23
C ARG A 33 -13.21 22.46 19.01
N GLU A 34 -13.07 22.02 17.76
CA GLU A 34 -12.65 20.65 17.46
C GLU A 34 -11.26 20.36 18.02
N LEU A 35 -10.34 21.32 17.92
CA LEU A 35 -8.99 21.23 18.46
C LEU A 35 -9.00 21.17 20.00
N ALA A 36 -9.73 22.07 20.66
CA ALA A 36 -9.75 22.18 22.12
C ALA A 36 -10.53 21.06 22.83
N LEU A 37 -11.50 20.44 22.15
CA LEU A 37 -12.29 19.33 22.69
C LEU A 37 -11.79 17.96 22.21
N GLU A 38 -10.65 17.92 21.50
CA GLU A 38 -10.12 16.70 20.86
C GLU A 38 -11.14 15.97 19.96
N GLN A 39 -12.15 16.71 19.49
CA GLN A 39 -13.19 16.21 18.59
C GLN A 39 -12.73 16.24 17.12
N SER A 40 -11.41 16.22 16.88
CA SER A 40 -10.92 16.12 15.52
C SER A 40 -11.52 14.84 14.92
N PRO A 41 -12.31 14.94 13.83
CA PRO A 41 -12.82 13.74 13.22
C PRO A 41 -11.62 12.88 12.87
N ILE A 42 -11.57 11.65 13.41
CA ILE A 42 -10.70 10.58 12.89
C ILE A 42 -10.89 10.67 11.40
N HIS A 43 -9.84 11.07 10.68
CA HIS A 43 -9.93 11.35 9.25
C HIS A 43 -10.67 10.16 8.64
N ALA A 44 -11.91 10.39 8.19
CA ALA A 44 -12.63 9.38 7.46
C ALA A 44 -11.67 8.98 6.33
N PRO A 45 -11.37 7.69 6.15
CA PRO A 45 -10.47 7.27 5.11
C PRO A 45 -10.93 7.95 3.83
N LYS A 46 -10.00 8.60 3.13
CA LYS A 46 -10.30 9.32 1.89
C LYS A 46 -11.22 8.42 1.06
N THR A 47 -12.32 8.97 0.56
CA THR A 47 -13.20 8.23 -0.34
C THR A 47 -12.39 7.87 -1.59
N VAL A 48 -11.85 6.65 -1.60
CA VAL A 48 -11.18 6.05 -2.75
C VAL A 48 -12.29 5.49 -3.63
N ASP A 49 -12.14 5.66 -4.94
CA ASP A 49 -13.06 5.07 -5.92
C ASP A 49 -13.21 3.55 -5.67
N PRO A 50 -14.43 3.04 -5.42
CA PRO A 50 -14.67 1.62 -5.23
C PRO A 50 -14.16 0.76 -6.41
N ALA A 51 -14.16 1.29 -7.63
CA ALA A 51 -13.63 0.58 -8.80
C ALA A 51 -12.11 0.35 -8.69
N LEU A 52 -11.36 1.33 -8.18
CA LEU A 52 -9.92 1.19 -7.93
C LEU A 52 -9.62 0.16 -6.84
N LEU A 53 -10.43 0.11 -5.78
CA LEU A 53 -10.30 -0.90 -4.73
C LEU A 53 -10.58 -2.31 -5.26
N PHE A 54 -11.57 -2.44 -6.16
CA PHE A 54 -11.90 -3.71 -6.79
C PHE A 54 -10.75 -4.21 -7.68
N GLU A 55 -10.18 -3.34 -8.52
CA GLU A 55 -9.02 -3.70 -9.35
C GLU A 55 -7.79 -4.03 -8.52
N LEU A 56 -7.52 -3.28 -7.45
CA LEU A 56 -6.43 -3.59 -6.52
C LEU A 56 -6.61 -4.97 -5.87
N ASN A 57 -7.85 -5.31 -5.48
CA ASN A 57 -8.17 -6.63 -4.95
C ASN A 57 -7.92 -7.74 -6.00
N ARG A 58 -8.33 -7.54 -7.27
CA ARG A 58 -8.04 -8.48 -8.36
C ARG A 58 -6.54 -8.71 -8.55
N ILE A 59 -5.74 -7.65 -8.49
CA ILE A 59 -4.27 -7.75 -8.54
C ILE A 59 -3.74 -8.59 -7.37
N GLY A 60 -4.21 -8.33 -6.15
CA GLY A 60 -3.82 -9.09 -4.96
C GLY A 60 -4.18 -10.58 -5.05
N VAL A 61 -5.38 -10.89 -5.57
CA VAL A 61 -5.82 -12.27 -5.82
C VAL A 61 -4.92 -12.98 -6.83
N ASN A 62 -4.60 -12.32 -7.95
CA ASN A 62 -3.72 -12.88 -8.98
C ASN A 62 -2.31 -13.15 -8.43
N LEU A 63 -1.74 -12.19 -7.68
CA LEU A 63 -0.44 -12.38 -7.02
C LEU A 63 -0.46 -13.55 -6.05
N ASN A 64 -1.54 -13.71 -5.28
CA ASN A 64 -1.68 -14.84 -4.36
C ASN A 64 -1.84 -16.18 -5.09
N GLN A 65 -2.50 -16.19 -6.25
CA GLN A 65 -2.56 -17.39 -7.11
C GLN A 65 -1.18 -17.76 -7.65
N ILE A 66 -0.40 -16.78 -8.12
CA ILE A 66 0.98 -16.98 -8.57
C ILE A 66 1.83 -17.50 -7.40
N ALA A 67 1.77 -16.85 -6.23
CA ALA A 67 2.52 -17.28 -5.06
C ALA A 67 2.16 -18.71 -4.65
N ARG A 68 0.86 -19.05 -4.61
CA ARG A 68 0.40 -20.43 -4.35
C ARG A 68 0.87 -21.40 -5.42
N HIS A 69 0.87 -21.01 -6.69
CA HIS A 69 1.37 -21.86 -7.76
C HIS A 69 2.86 -22.13 -7.59
N CYS A 70 3.67 -21.08 -7.41
CA CYS A 70 5.10 -21.19 -7.13
C CYS A 70 5.38 -22.03 -5.87
N ASN A 71 4.58 -21.86 -4.81
CA ASN A 71 4.72 -22.62 -3.57
C ASN A 71 4.15 -24.06 -3.66
N ARG A 72 3.30 -24.37 -4.65
CA ARG A 72 2.74 -25.72 -4.90
C ARG A 72 3.59 -26.52 -5.87
N THR A 73 4.21 -25.88 -6.86
CA THR A 73 5.34 -26.46 -7.58
C THR A 73 6.52 -26.46 -6.63
N ILE A 74 6.54 -27.43 -5.71
CA ILE A 74 7.81 -28.05 -5.35
C ILE A 74 8.45 -28.37 -6.69
N THR A 75 9.55 -27.71 -7.03
CA THR A 75 10.46 -28.21 -8.07
C THR A 75 10.67 -29.67 -7.71
N SER A 76 9.95 -30.59 -8.37
CA SER A 76 9.97 -31.98 -7.95
C SER A 76 11.41 -32.41 -8.08
N ILE A 77 11.92 -33.19 -7.13
CA ILE A 77 13.27 -33.74 -7.23
C ILE A 77 13.45 -34.35 -8.63
N ASP A 78 12.40 -34.95 -9.19
CA ASP A 78 12.35 -35.45 -10.56
C ASP A 78 12.65 -34.38 -11.63
N THR A 79 12.05 -33.18 -11.57
CA THR A 79 12.38 -32.11 -12.52
C THR A 79 13.83 -31.63 -12.39
N VAL A 80 14.40 -31.62 -11.19
CA VAL A 80 15.83 -31.31 -10.97
C VAL A 80 16.72 -32.43 -11.53
N GLN A 81 16.35 -33.70 -11.30
CA GLN A 81 17.09 -34.86 -11.80
C GLN A 81 17.03 -34.96 -13.32
N ILE A 82 15.88 -34.69 -13.93
CA ILE A 82 15.72 -34.64 -15.39
C ILE A 82 16.59 -33.51 -15.97
N ALA A 83 16.60 -32.33 -15.35
CA ALA A 83 17.46 -31.23 -15.78
C ALA A 83 18.96 -31.57 -15.68
N LEU A 84 19.38 -32.25 -14.60
CA LEU A 84 20.76 -32.74 -14.46
C LEU A 84 21.12 -33.79 -15.51
N ALA A 85 20.22 -34.74 -15.78
CA ALA A 85 20.41 -35.78 -16.78
C ALA A 85 20.55 -35.18 -18.19
N LEU A 86 19.69 -34.22 -18.54
CA LEU A 86 19.77 -33.48 -19.80
C LEU A 86 21.09 -32.72 -19.94
N ARG A 87 21.53 -32.05 -18.86
CA ARG A 87 22.83 -31.34 -18.84
C ARG A 87 24.01 -32.29 -19.02
N ARG A 88 23.95 -33.48 -18.41
CA ARG A 88 24.98 -34.53 -18.57
C ARG A 88 25.05 -35.04 -20.01
N ILE A 89 23.90 -35.35 -20.60
CA ILE A 89 23.80 -35.79 -22.01
C ILE A 89 24.36 -34.72 -22.94
N HIS A 90 24.00 -33.45 -22.74
CA HIS A 90 24.54 -32.34 -23.52
C HIS A 90 26.07 -32.25 -23.43
N SER A 91 26.64 -32.42 -22.23
CA SER A 91 28.10 -32.40 -22.04
C SER A 91 28.79 -33.52 -22.80
N GLN A 92 28.26 -34.74 -22.74
CA GLN A 92 28.82 -35.91 -23.42
C GLN A 92 28.73 -35.77 -24.95
N LEU A 93 27.60 -35.27 -25.46
CA LEU A 93 27.44 -34.98 -26.88
C LEU A 93 28.41 -33.89 -27.35
N SER A 94 28.58 -32.83 -26.56
CA SER A 94 29.53 -31.76 -26.87
C SER A 94 30.96 -32.27 -26.91
N GLU A 95 31.33 -33.17 -25.99
CA GLU A 95 32.65 -33.80 -25.96
C GLU A 95 32.90 -34.67 -27.20
N VAL A 96 31.92 -35.50 -27.59
CA VAL A 96 32.00 -36.32 -28.82
C VAL A 96 32.11 -35.45 -30.06
N ILE A 97 31.32 -34.37 -30.16
CA ILE A 97 31.39 -33.41 -31.27
C ILE A 97 32.77 -32.75 -31.33
N ASN A 98 33.33 -32.35 -30.18
CA ASN A 98 34.64 -31.71 -30.11
C ASN A 98 35.80 -32.67 -30.39
N HIS A 99 35.64 -33.98 -30.18
CA HIS A 99 36.65 -35.02 -30.48
C HIS A 99 36.49 -35.62 -31.89
N ALA A 100 35.45 -35.24 -32.63
CA ALA A 100 35.22 -35.68 -34.02
C ALA A 100 35.85 -34.73 -35.06
N HIS A 101 36.64 -33.76 -34.61
CA HIS A 101 37.52 -32.89 -35.40
C HIS A 101 38.99 -33.16 -35.05
#